data_AF-A0A1R2BWM8-F1
#
_entry.id   AF-A0A1R2BWM8-F1
#
_cell.length_a   1.000
_cell.length_b   1.000
_cell.length_c   1.000
_cell.angle_alpha   90.00
_cell.angle_beta   90.00
_cell.angle_gamma   90.00
#
_symmetry.space_group_name_H-M   'P 1'
#
loop_
_entity.id
_entity.type
_entity.pdbx_description
1 polymer ?
#
loop_
_entity_poly.entity_id
_entity_poly.type
_entity_poly.pdbx_seq_one_letter_code
_entity_poly.pdbx_strand_id
1 'polypeptide(L)'
;MGCVGSKKVTEVNKTPRKSENNINLTPATFLTKTKGKLSENYSVVKKLGSGAFADVQLCIYKPLNQQRAVKVIHKAGLHQQQMDQDYMLKEISILTSLDHPNILKCYEIFEDNWKFYVAMDFCAGGELFDKIIELKKFSEIQAAEIMSQLLSAIAYCHDKHVIHRDLKPENILLEERQDSLSIKVADFGSSCFLDTKKKLSGCFGSAYYVAPEVLIEEYNEKCDIWSAGVIMFILLTGKPPYNGRDEKAILEQVKNTPLQIDRRDLPNLSSEAVDLMQHLLIVSPKNRIAAKDALNHQWIKSYRERTGCVDLKASLSDLKSFTCSSKLKNAVHMFLATQAIANEELKVLKQDFMNLDKNGDGKVSRNELMEQYAKTMDEEEAKATVEKIMNEVDTNRSGDIDYTEFLTACMNYNSVNSRSNLETAFRLFDKDGSGDITVEEIKTVLGSGQFLDKRVWDEIIREVDQNGDGVIDLKEFLVLMTRKL
;
A
#
# COMPACT_ATOMS: atom_id res chain seq x y z
N MET A 1 36.33 11.97 -57.94
CA MET A 1 36.97 12.27 -56.64
C MET A 1 35.99 11.91 -55.52
N GLY A 2 36.45 11.16 -54.51
CA GLY A 2 35.79 10.96 -53.21
C GLY A 2 34.67 9.90 -53.19
N CYS A 3 34.95 8.62 -52.95
CA CYS A 3 35.18 7.94 -51.64
C CYS A 3 33.91 7.35 -50.99
N VAL A 4 33.77 6.05 -51.24
CA VAL A 4 33.31 4.92 -50.41
C VAL A 4 32.88 5.24 -48.96
N GLY A 5 31.74 4.66 -48.58
CA GLY A 5 31.30 4.46 -47.21
C GLY A 5 30.32 3.30 -47.07
N SER A 6 30.77 2.07 -47.31
CA SER A 6 30.00 0.85 -47.05
C SER A 6 29.72 0.68 -45.55
N LYS A 7 28.47 0.84 -45.11
CA LYS A 7 28.03 0.35 -43.80
C LYS A 7 27.42 -1.04 -43.97
N LYS A 8 28.16 -2.04 -43.48
CA LYS A 8 27.69 -3.42 -43.26
C LYS A 8 26.43 -3.37 -42.39
N VAL A 9 25.32 -3.90 -42.90
CA VAL A 9 24.19 -4.31 -42.08
C VAL A 9 24.62 -5.61 -41.40
N THR A 10 25.01 -5.53 -40.14
CA THR A 10 25.15 -6.72 -39.29
C THR A 10 23.74 -7.16 -38.91
N GLU A 11 23.25 -8.21 -39.57
CA GLU A 11 22.14 -9.01 -39.07
C GLU A 11 22.50 -9.53 -37.69
N VAL A 12 21.92 -8.92 -36.65
CA VAL A 12 21.89 -9.51 -35.32
C VAL A 12 20.86 -10.62 -35.39
N ASN A 13 21.36 -11.86 -35.53
CA ASN A 13 20.59 -13.08 -35.28
C ASN A 13 19.96 -12.97 -33.87
N LYS A 14 18.72 -12.49 -33.81
CA LYS A 14 17.87 -12.63 -32.64
C LYS A 14 17.52 -14.11 -32.52
N THR A 15 18.31 -14.84 -31.76
CA THR A 15 17.82 -16.04 -31.11
C THR A 15 16.57 -15.64 -30.33
N PRO A 16 15.43 -16.34 -30.50
CA PRO A 16 14.27 -16.05 -29.67
C PRO A 16 14.65 -16.39 -28.23
N ARG A 17 14.78 -15.37 -27.38
CA ARG A 17 14.78 -15.57 -25.94
C ARG A 17 13.48 -16.31 -25.63
N LYS A 18 13.58 -17.53 -25.10
CA LYS A 18 12.45 -18.20 -24.44
C LYS A 18 11.94 -17.22 -23.39
N SER A 19 10.79 -16.60 -23.63
CA SER A 19 10.05 -15.97 -22.55
C SER A 19 9.61 -17.11 -21.64
N GLU A 20 10.21 -17.22 -20.46
CA GLU A 20 9.62 -18.03 -19.40
C GLU A 20 8.25 -17.42 -19.10
N ASN A 21 7.18 -18.10 -19.53
CA ASN A 21 5.80 -17.74 -19.20
C ASN A 21 5.57 -18.04 -17.71
N ASN A 22 6.14 -17.21 -16.83
CA ASN A 22 5.95 -17.30 -15.38
C ASN A 22 4.79 -16.39 -14.95
N ILE A 23 4.00 -16.88 -14.00
CA ILE A 23 2.96 -16.09 -13.34
C ILE A 23 3.65 -15.03 -12.50
N ASN A 24 3.36 -13.76 -12.76
CA ASN A 24 3.84 -12.67 -11.92
C ASN A 24 2.76 -12.38 -10.88
N LEU A 25 2.92 -12.89 -9.66
CA LEU A 25 1.94 -12.70 -8.61
C LEU A 25 2.12 -11.32 -7.98
N THR A 26 1.04 -10.56 -7.91
CA THR A 26 1.00 -9.27 -7.24
C THR A 26 -0.27 -9.19 -6.40
N PRO A 27 -0.39 -8.28 -5.43
CA PRO A 27 -1.64 -8.08 -4.70
C PRO A 27 -2.83 -7.81 -5.65
N ALA A 28 -2.57 -7.08 -6.74
CA ALA A 28 -3.55 -6.77 -7.78
C ALA A 28 -4.04 -8.00 -8.54
N THR A 29 -3.29 -9.12 -8.53
CA THR A 29 -3.72 -10.39 -9.14
C THR A 29 -5.01 -10.92 -8.51
N PHE A 30 -5.21 -10.69 -7.21
CA PHE A 30 -6.37 -11.18 -6.46
C PHE A 30 -7.52 -10.17 -6.37
N LEU A 31 -7.32 -8.97 -6.93
CA LEU A 31 -8.34 -7.94 -6.98
C LEU A 31 -9.39 -8.32 -8.04
N THR A 32 -10.58 -8.69 -7.60
CA THR A 32 -11.68 -9.00 -8.50
C THR A 32 -12.38 -7.74 -8.98
N LYS A 33 -12.66 -7.67 -10.29
CA LYS A 33 -13.49 -6.63 -10.91
C LYS A 33 -14.72 -7.30 -11.52
N THR A 34 -15.88 -7.12 -10.89
CA THR A 34 -17.11 -7.81 -11.30
C THR A 34 -18.16 -6.82 -11.81
N LYS A 35 -18.81 -7.13 -12.94
CA LYS A 35 -19.96 -6.36 -13.44
C LYS A 35 -21.21 -6.71 -12.62
N GLY A 36 -21.95 -5.69 -12.20
CA GLY A 36 -23.16 -5.82 -11.41
C GLY A 36 -23.12 -5.00 -10.12
N LYS A 37 -24.13 -5.21 -9.28
CA LYS A 37 -24.20 -4.60 -7.95
C LYS A 37 -23.20 -5.28 -7.01
N LEU A 38 -23.11 -4.77 -5.79
CA LEU A 38 -22.44 -5.45 -4.69
C LEU A 38 -22.88 -6.92 -4.63
N SER A 39 -21.92 -7.84 -4.57
CA SER A 39 -22.17 -9.28 -4.53
C SER A 39 -23.09 -9.68 -3.37
N GLU A 40 -23.83 -10.78 -3.55
CA GLU A 40 -24.60 -11.43 -2.47
C GLU A 40 -23.72 -11.81 -1.27
N ASN A 41 -22.40 -11.85 -1.45
CA ASN A 41 -21.42 -12.06 -0.39
C ASN A 41 -21.28 -10.90 0.60
N TYR A 42 -21.91 -9.74 0.36
CA TYR A 42 -21.89 -8.63 1.30
C TYR A 42 -23.25 -8.39 1.95
N SER A 43 -23.23 -7.91 3.19
CA SER A 43 -24.41 -7.38 3.87
C SER A 43 -24.11 -6.00 4.44
N VAL A 44 -24.96 -5.01 4.14
CA VAL A 44 -24.79 -3.64 4.61
C VAL A 44 -25.20 -3.57 6.08
N VAL A 45 -24.33 -3.01 6.93
CA VAL A 45 -24.55 -2.81 8.36
C VAL A 45 -25.06 -1.40 8.64
N LYS A 46 -24.28 -0.40 8.24
CA LYS A 46 -24.62 1.02 8.47
C LYS A 46 -23.88 1.94 7.51
N LYS A 47 -24.38 3.16 7.34
CA LYS A 47 -23.65 4.25 6.67
C LYS A 47 -22.51 4.74 7.59
N LEU A 48 -21.32 4.92 7.03
CA LEU A 48 -20.15 5.48 7.71
C LEU A 48 -19.96 6.96 7.39
N GLY A 49 -20.16 7.34 6.13
CA GLY A 49 -19.97 8.71 5.65
C GLY A 49 -20.71 8.99 4.35
N SER A 50 -20.84 10.27 4.01
CA SER A 50 -21.43 10.75 2.76
C SER A 50 -20.60 11.91 2.23
N GLY A 51 -20.24 11.86 0.95
CA GLY A 51 -19.60 12.94 0.20
C GLY A 51 -20.45 13.37 -0.98
N ALA A 52 -19.94 14.31 -1.78
CA ALA A 52 -20.67 14.87 -2.93
C ALA A 52 -21.02 13.82 -4.00
N PHE A 53 -20.12 12.85 -4.24
CA PHE A 53 -20.26 11.85 -5.29
C PHE A 53 -20.14 10.41 -4.80
N ALA A 54 -19.91 10.22 -3.50
CA ALA A 54 -19.70 8.89 -2.93
C ALA A 54 -20.28 8.77 -1.53
N ASP A 55 -20.85 7.62 -1.23
CA ASP A 55 -21.23 7.22 0.12
C ASP A 55 -20.30 6.11 0.60
N VAL A 56 -20.01 6.07 1.90
CA VAL A 56 -19.24 4.97 2.50
C VAL A 56 -20.14 4.19 3.45
N GLN A 57 -20.14 2.87 3.32
CA GLN A 57 -20.95 1.96 4.12
C GLN A 57 -20.08 0.92 4.81
N LEU A 58 -20.40 0.59 6.06
CA LEU A 58 -19.85 -0.59 6.73
C LEU A 58 -20.64 -1.81 6.25
N CYS A 59 -19.94 -2.82 5.77
CA CYS A 59 -20.51 -4.07 5.31
C CYS A 59 -19.83 -5.26 6.01
N ILE A 60 -20.55 -6.37 6.14
CA ILE A 60 -19.96 -7.67 6.47
C ILE A 60 -19.75 -8.45 5.18
N TYR A 61 -18.51 -8.85 4.93
CA TYR A 61 -18.16 -9.85 3.93
C TYR A 61 -18.48 -11.25 4.49
N LYS A 62 -19.61 -11.80 4.06
CA LYS A 62 -20.22 -13.03 4.58
C LYS A 62 -19.30 -14.25 4.55
N PRO A 63 -18.48 -14.50 3.50
CA PRO A 63 -17.62 -15.68 3.46
C PRO A 63 -16.62 -15.76 4.63
N LEU A 64 -16.16 -14.61 5.13
CA LEU A 64 -15.20 -14.51 6.23
C LEU A 64 -15.79 -13.96 7.52
N ASN A 65 -17.05 -13.52 7.48
CA ASN A 65 -17.67 -12.72 8.54
C ASN A 65 -16.82 -11.51 8.97
N GLN A 66 -16.13 -10.87 8.01
CA GLN A 66 -15.24 -9.74 8.25
C GLN A 66 -15.89 -8.40 7.93
N GLN A 67 -15.52 -7.37 8.69
CA GLN A 67 -15.95 -6.00 8.41
C GLN A 67 -15.12 -5.40 7.28
N ARG A 68 -15.80 -4.81 6.29
CA ARG A 68 -15.18 -4.05 5.20
C ARG A 68 -15.94 -2.74 5.01
N ALA A 69 -15.22 -1.68 4.66
CA ALA A 69 -15.86 -0.45 4.20
C ALA A 69 -16.13 -0.58 2.70
N VAL A 70 -17.28 -0.10 2.23
CA VAL A 70 -17.63 -0.09 0.81
C VAL A 70 -17.88 1.36 0.39
N LYS A 71 -17.00 1.92 -0.45
CA LYS A 71 -17.19 3.22 -1.08
C LYS A 71 -18.06 3.04 -2.31
N VAL A 72 -19.23 3.66 -2.30
CA VAL A 72 -20.23 3.63 -3.37
C VAL A 72 -20.13 4.93 -4.15
N ILE A 73 -19.47 4.91 -5.30
CA ILE A 73 -19.21 6.09 -6.13
C ILE A 73 -20.25 6.17 -7.25
N HIS A 74 -20.96 7.28 -7.34
CA HIS A 74 -21.96 7.52 -8.36
C HIS A 74 -21.29 7.97 -9.66
N LYS A 75 -21.58 7.28 -10.77
CA LYS A 75 -21.07 7.64 -12.11
C LYS A 75 -21.66 8.94 -12.64
N ALA A 76 -22.90 9.25 -12.22
CA ALA A 76 -23.54 10.52 -12.54
C ALA A 76 -22.75 11.68 -11.89
N GLY A 77 -22.20 12.57 -12.72
CA GLY A 77 -21.38 13.70 -12.28
C GLY A 77 -19.86 13.47 -12.40
N LEU A 78 -19.42 12.26 -12.76
CA LEU A 78 -17.99 12.02 -13.03
C LEU A 78 -17.61 12.55 -14.40
N HIS A 79 -16.51 13.32 -14.45
CA HIS A 79 -15.95 13.83 -15.68
C HIS A 79 -15.04 12.78 -16.35
N GLN A 80 -14.97 12.79 -17.67
CA GLN A 80 -14.09 11.87 -18.43
C GLN A 80 -12.61 11.97 -18.01
N GLN A 81 -12.18 13.14 -17.52
CA GLN A 81 -10.82 13.33 -16.99
C GLN A 81 -10.52 12.52 -15.72
N GLN A 82 -11.54 12.08 -14.99
CA GLN A 82 -11.40 11.21 -13.81
C GLN A 82 -11.32 9.72 -14.18
N MET A 83 -11.52 9.39 -15.46
CA MET A 83 -11.41 8.03 -15.99
C MET A 83 -10.02 7.80 -16.58
N ASP A 84 -9.49 6.59 -16.45
CA ASP A 84 -8.30 6.14 -17.15
C ASP A 84 -8.62 5.65 -18.58
N GLN A 85 -7.61 5.08 -19.26
CA GLN A 85 -7.74 4.61 -20.65
C GLN A 85 -8.69 3.41 -20.79
N ASP A 86 -8.86 2.63 -19.72
CA ASP A 86 -9.70 1.44 -19.67
C ASP A 86 -11.12 1.77 -19.16
N TYR A 87 -11.47 3.06 -19.07
CA TYR A 87 -12.72 3.53 -18.48
C TYR A 87 -12.95 3.04 -17.04
N MET A 88 -11.88 2.89 -16.27
CA MET A 88 -11.93 2.77 -14.82
C MET A 88 -11.70 4.13 -14.17
N LEU A 89 -12.20 4.32 -12.95
CA LEU A 89 -11.88 5.52 -12.20
C LEU A 89 -10.38 5.53 -11.86
N LYS A 90 -9.71 6.64 -12.17
CA LYS A 90 -8.28 6.83 -11.86
C LYS A 90 -7.98 6.60 -10.39
N GLU A 91 -8.87 7.04 -9.49
CA GLU A 91 -8.76 6.77 -8.05
C GLU A 91 -8.61 5.28 -7.75
N ILE A 92 -9.47 4.45 -8.35
CA ILE A 92 -9.46 3.00 -8.16
C ILE A 92 -8.16 2.42 -8.72
N SER A 93 -7.78 2.82 -9.94
CA SER A 93 -6.56 2.34 -10.59
C SER A 93 -5.30 2.70 -9.80
N ILE A 94 -5.22 3.93 -9.25
CA ILE A 94 -4.13 4.36 -8.37
C ILE A 94 -4.12 3.51 -7.09
N LEU A 95 -5.24 3.46 -6.36
CA LEU A 95 -5.32 2.75 -5.08
C LEU A 95 -4.90 1.29 -5.22
N THR A 96 -5.35 0.63 -6.29
CA THR A 96 -5.06 -0.79 -6.55
C THR A 96 -3.63 -1.08 -7.04
N SER A 97 -2.87 -0.04 -7.41
CA SER A 97 -1.46 -0.15 -7.79
C SER A 97 -0.49 0.01 -6.62
N LEU A 98 -1.00 0.36 -5.43
CA LEU A 98 -0.20 0.64 -4.24
C LEU A 98 -0.24 -0.55 -3.27
N ASP A 99 0.93 -0.92 -2.75
CA ASP A 99 1.09 -1.97 -1.73
C ASP A 99 1.98 -1.45 -0.60
N HIS A 100 1.34 -0.93 0.46
CA HIS A 100 2.03 -0.30 1.57
C HIS A 100 1.25 -0.49 2.89
N PRO A 101 1.92 -0.74 4.03
CA PRO A 101 1.26 -0.97 5.32
C PRO A 101 0.35 0.18 5.78
N ASN A 102 0.70 1.42 5.43
CA ASN A 102 -0.03 2.63 5.81
C ASN A 102 -0.89 3.23 4.70
N ILE A 103 -1.23 2.47 3.66
CA ILE A 103 -2.19 2.86 2.62
C ILE A 103 -3.42 1.97 2.73
N LEU A 104 -4.61 2.54 2.48
CA LEU A 104 -5.85 1.80 2.53
C LEU A 104 -5.88 0.70 1.47
N LYS A 105 -6.19 -0.53 1.86
CA LYS A 105 -6.26 -1.66 0.92
C LYS A 105 -7.60 -1.73 0.21
N CYS A 106 -7.57 -2.04 -1.09
CA CYS A 106 -8.74 -2.42 -1.87
C CYS A 106 -8.78 -3.96 -2.03
N TYR A 107 -9.91 -4.57 -1.70
CA TYR A 107 -10.11 -6.02 -1.79
C TYR A 107 -10.82 -6.43 -3.07
N GLU A 108 -11.93 -5.76 -3.40
CA GLU A 108 -12.83 -6.13 -4.51
C GLU A 108 -13.51 -4.88 -5.09
N ILE A 109 -13.82 -4.92 -6.38
CA ILE A 109 -14.53 -3.85 -7.09
C ILE A 109 -15.75 -4.42 -7.81
N PHE A 110 -16.90 -3.80 -7.60
CA PHE A 110 -18.11 -4.06 -8.37
C PHE A 110 -18.49 -2.84 -9.18
N GLU A 111 -19.04 -3.06 -10.37
CA GLU A 111 -19.44 -1.97 -11.26
C GLU A 111 -20.76 -2.29 -11.95
N ASP A 112 -21.79 -1.49 -11.67
CA ASP A 112 -23.04 -1.49 -12.43
C ASP A 112 -23.10 -0.28 -13.39
N ASN A 113 -24.23 -0.09 -14.07
CA ASN A 113 -24.40 1.00 -15.03
C ASN A 113 -24.30 2.41 -14.40
N TRP A 114 -24.49 2.53 -13.10
CA TRP A 114 -24.66 3.80 -12.38
C TRP A 114 -23.62 4.03 -11.31
N LYS A 115 -22.97 2.99 -10.81
CA LYS A 115 -22.12 3.06 -9.62
C LYS A 115 -20.90 2.15 -9.71
N PHE A 116 -19.82 2.60 -9.07
CA PHE A 116 -18.73 1.74 -8.63
C PHE A 116 -18.90 1.43 -7.14
N TYR A 117 -18.57 0.22 -6.73
CA TYR A 117 -18.53 -0.21 -5.34
C TYR A 117 -17.13 -0.72 -5.05
N VAL A 118 -16.41 -0.05 -4.17
CA VAL A 118 -15.01 -0.36 -3.84
C VAL A 118 -14.97 -0.89 -2.42
N ALA A 119 -14.74 -2.19 -2.25
CA ALA A 119 -14.60 -2.83 -0.95
C ALA A 119 -13.16 -2.69 -0.46
N MET A 120 -12.99 -2.11 0.73
CA MET A 120 -11.70 -1.70 1.28
C MET A 120 -11.61 -1.99 2.78
N ASP A 121 -10.41 -1.78 3.34
CA ASP A 121 -10.18 -1.83 4.79
C ASP A 121 -11.24 -1.04 5.56
N PHE A 122 -11.76 -1.62 6.63
CA PHE A 122 -12.54 -0.89 7.62
C PHE A 122 -11.63 -0.44 8.77
N CYS A 123 -11.34 0.87 8.83
CA CYS A 123 -10.59 1.48 9.91
C CYS A 123 -11.53 1.83 11.07
N ALA A 124 -11.52 1.02 12.12
CA ALA A 124 -12.48 1.12 13.22
C ALA A 124 -12.26 2.36 14.11
N GLY A 125 -11.04 2.92 14.11
CA GLY A 125 -10.63 4.10 14.86
C GLY A 125 -11.12 5.43 14.27
N GLY A 126 -11.68 5.43 13.06
CA GLY A 126 -12.22 6.63 12.43
C GLY A 126 -11.13 7.57 11.89
N GLU A 127 -11.46 8.84 11.74
CA GLU A 127 -10.57 9.86 11.17
C GLU A 127 -9.57 10.39 12.21
N LEU A 128 -8.34 10.67 11.80
CA LEU A 128 -7.35 11.34 12.65
C LEU A 128 -7.84 12.73 13.09
N PHE A 129 -8.68 13.37 12.28
CA PHE A 129 -9.32 14.65 12.62
C PHE A 129 -10.09 14.59 13.95
N ASP A 130 -10.93 13.57 14.13
CA ASP A 130 -11.69 13.37 15.36
C ASP A 130 -10.75 13.17 16.56
N LYS A 131 -9.64 12.44 16.35
CA LYS A 131 -8.64 12.22 17.39
C LYS A 131 -7.88 13.51 17.77
N ILE A 132 -7.62 14.39 16.81
CA ILE A 132 -7.06 15.73 17.07
C ILE A 132 -8.02 16.56 17.92
N ILE A 133 -9.32 16.52 17.63
CA ILE A 133 -10.33 17.23 18.43
C ILE A 133 -10.40 16.67 19.86
N GLU A 134 -10.40 15.34 20.00
CA GLU A 134 -10.48 14.65 21.29
C GLU A 134 -9.27 14.99 22.18
N LEU A 135 -8.06 14.79 21.68
CA LEU A 135 -6.83 14.96 22.47
C LEU A 135 -6.38 16.43 22.58
N LYS A 136 -6.81 17.30 21.66
CA LYS A 136 -6.40 18.71 21.49
C LYS A 136 -4.93 18.93 21.16
N LYS A 137 -4.02 18.13 21.71
CA LYS A 137 -2.58 18.16 21.43
C LYS A 137 -1.98 16.77 21.64
N PHE A 138 -1.13 16.36 20.71
CA PHE A 138 -0.34 15.14 20.83
C PHE A 138 0.99 15.43 21.54
N SER A 139 1.50 14.43 22.26
CA SER A 139 2.91 14.45 22.65
C SER A 139 3.80 14.34 21.42
N GLU A 140 5.06 14.78 21.51
CA GLU A 140 6.00 14.64 20.40
C GLU A 140 6.21 13.19 19.95
N ILE A 141 6.15 12.24 20.88
CA ILE A 141 6.30 10.81 20.57
C ILE A 141 5.12 10.32 19.74
N GLN A 142 3.89 10.65 20.14
CA GLN A 142 2.70 10.29 19.38
C GLN A 142 2.65 10.99 18.01
N ALA A 143 3.04 12.26 17.95
CA ALA A 143 3.15 12.98 16.68
C ALA A 143 4.22 12.35 15.77
N ALA A 144 5.37 11.94 16.31
CA ALA A 144 6.42 11.27 15.55
C ALA A 144 5.98 9.88 15.05
N GLU A 145 5.17 9.15 15.82
CA GLU A 145 4.56 7.88 15.39
C GLU A 145 3.68 8.04 14.16
N ILE A 146 2.76 9.02 14.18
CA ILE A 146 1.88 9.33 13.06
C ILE A 146 2.70 9.85 11.87
N MET A 147 3.61 10.79 12.11
CA MET A 147 4.42 11.40 11.05
C MET A 147 5.38 10.40 10.39
N SER A 148 5.95 9.46 11.14
CA SER A 148 6.80 8.40 10.58
C SER A 148 6.03 7.52 9.59
N GLN A 149 4.80 7.15 9.93
CA GLN A 149 3.92 6.35 9.05
C GLN A 149 3.42 7.16 7.85
N LEU A 150 3.04 8.42 8.06
CA LEU A 150 2.55 9.30 7.00
C LEU A 150 3.64 9.59 5.97
N LEU A 151 4.84 9.98 6.43
CA LEU A 151 5.98 10.24 5.54
C LEU A 151 6.43 8.97 4.79
N SER A 152 6.29 7.80 5.41
CA SER A 152 6.56 6.50 4.76
C SER A 152 5.58 6.23 3.62
N ALA A 153 4.28 6.39 3.87
CA ALA A 153 3.26 6.27 2.81
C ALA A 153 3.48 7.28 1.67
N ILE A 154 3.86 8.53 1.99
CA ILE A 154 4.13 9.57 0.98
C ILE A 154 5.38 9.22 0.18
N ALA A 155 6.47 8.80 0.83
CA ALA A 155 7.71 8.40 0.16
C ALA A 155 7.44 7.25 -0.83
N TYR A 156 6.68 6.24 -0.40
CA TYR A 156 6.25 5.14 -1.25
C TYR A 156 5.42 5.61 -2.45
N CYS A 157 4.42 6.48 -2.22
CA CYS A 157 3.61 7.04 -3.31
C CYS A 157 4.49 7.78 -4.32
N HIS A 158 5.40 8.64 -3.85
CA HIS A 158 6.26 9.45 -4.70
C HIS A 158 7.24 8.60 -5.51
N ASP A 159 7.78 7.52 -4.92
CA ASP A 159 8.59 6.50 -5.62
C ASP A 159 7.81 5.80 -6.74
N LYS A 160 6.53 5.49 -6.49
CA LYS A 160 5.60 4.95 -7.49
C LYS A 160 5.02 6.01 -8.44
N HIS A 161 5.56 7.24 -8.41
CA HIS A 161 5.09 8.37 -9.21
C HIS A 161 3.60 8.69 -8.99
N VAL A 162 3.10 8.55 -7.77
CA VAL A 162 1.74 8.92 -7.35
C VAL A 162 1.83 10.13 -6.42
N ILE A 163 0.96 11.11 -6.64
CA ILE A 163 0.82 12.29 -5.78
C ILE A 163 -0.61 12.32 -5.25
N HIS A 164 -0.77 12.55 -3.95
CA HIS A 164 -2.06 12.48 -3.29
C HIS A 164 -2.90 13.74 -3.47
N ARG A 165 -2.30 14.93 -3.30
CA ARG A 165 -2.90 16.27 -3.53
C ARG A 165 -4.03 16.70 -2.58
N ASP A 166 -4.44 15.88 -1.62
CA ASP A 166 -5.46 16.24 -0.61
C ASP A 166 -5.19 15.54 0.73
N LEU A 167 -3.92 15.56 1.18
CA LEU A 167 -3.56 15.04 2.49
C LEU A 167 -4.07 15.98 3.59
N LYS A 168 -4.89 15.43 4.48
CA LYS A 168 -5.48 16.09 5.64
C LYS A 168 -5.88 15.04 6.68
N PRO A 169 -6.08 15.41 7.96
CA PRO A 169 -6.46 14.46 9.00
C PRO A 169 -7.76 13.68 8.74
N GLU A 170 -8.69 14.22 7.94
CA GLU A 170 -9.92 13.55 7.51
C GLU A 170 -9.63 12.38 6.53
N ASN A 171 -8.54 12.47 5.77
CA ASN A 171 -8.08 11.44 4.83
C ASN A 171 -7.03 10.50 5.44
N ILE A 172 -6.80 10.58 6.76
CA ILE A 172 -5.91 9.68 7.49
C ILE A 172 -6.76 8.94 8.52
N LEU A 173 -6.92 7.64 8.34
CA LEU A 173 -7.78 6.82 9.19
C LEU A 173 -6.95 6.06 10.23
N LEU A 174 -7.51 5.86 11.42
CA LEU A 174 -6.94 5.03 12.49
C LEU A 174 -7.50 3.61 12.38
N GLU A 175 -6.62 2.61 12.32
CA GLU A 175 -7.05 1.22 12.14
C GLU A 175 -7.91 0.71 13.31
N GLU A 176 -7.51 1.04 14.53
CA GLU A 176 -8.14 0.54 15.76
C GLU A 176 -8.70 1.68 16.61
N ARG A 177 -9.74 1.39 17.42
CA ARG A 177 -10.34 2.35 18.37
C ARG A 177 -9.52 2.58 19.64
N GLN A 178 -8.57 1.70 19.92
CA GLN A 178 -7.75 1.75 21.12
C GLN A 178 -6.70 2.86 21.01
N ASP A 179 -5.80 2.97 21.98
CA ASP A 179 -4.70 3.95 21.96
C ASP A 179 -3.64 3.71 20.87
N SER A 180 -3.89 2.78 19.93
CA SER A 180 -3.01 2.55 18.80
C SER A 180 -3.12 3.71 17.80
N LEU A 181 -1.97 4.25 17.40
CA LEU A 181 -1.88 5.31 16.39
C LEU A 181 -1.44 4.75 15.03
N SER A 182 -1.84 3.51 14.71
CA SER A 182 -1.59 2.94 13.39
C SER A 182 -2.54 3.56 12.36
N ILE A 183 -1.95 4.17 11.33
CA ILE A 183 -2.71 4.93 10.33
C ILE A 183 -2.78 4.22 8.98
N LYS A 184 -3.86 4.51 8.24
CA LYS A 184 -4.00 4.26 6.81
C LYS A 184 -4.38 5.55 6.08
N VAL A 185 -3.59 5.92 5.08
CA VAL A 185 -3.90 7.02 4.16
C VAL A 185 -5.01 6.56 3.21
N ALA A 186 -6.06 7.36 3.10
CA ALA A 186 -7.27 7.07 2.34
C ALA A 186 -7.60 8.22 1.36
N ASP A 187 -8.62 7.98 0.54
CA ASP A 187 -9.18 8.92 -0.45
C ASP A 187 -8.20 9.43 -1.51
N PHE A 188 -7.93 8.58 -2.51
CA PHE A 188 -7.12 8.91 -3.67
C PHE A 188 -7.92 9.58 -4.80
N GLY A 189 -9.11 10.12 -4.50
CA GLY A 189 -10.01 10.76 -5.48
C GLY A 189 -9.39 11.95 -6.20
N SER A 190 -8.53 12.69 -5.49
CA SER A 190 -7.75 13.80 -6.02
C SER A 190 -6.36 13.38 -6.49
N SER A 191 -5.97 12.11 -6.41
CA SER A 191 -4.62 11.68 -6.73
C SER A 191 -4.36 11.64 -8.24
N CYS A 192 -3.08 11.67 -8.62
CA CYS A 192 -2.67 11.46 -10.02
C CYS A 192 -1.31 10.78 -10.12
N PHE A 193 -1.06 10.16 -11.27
CA PHE A 193 0.28 9.76 -11.66
C PHE A 193 1.08 10.99 -12.10
N LEU A 194 2.29 11.13 -11.58
CA LEU A 194 3.27 12.12 -11.99
C LEU A 194 3.74 11.79 -13.42
N ASP A 195 3.50 12.72 -14.35
CA ASP A 195 4.14 12.70 -15.67
C ASP A 195 5.38 13.59 -15.59
N THR A 196 6.57 12.99 -15.56
CA THR A 196 7.85 13.73 -15.46
C THR A 196 8.09 14.70 -16.62
N LYS A 197 7.29 14.62 -17.69
CA LYS A 197 7.37 15.52 -18.86
C LYS A 197 6.37 16.69 -18.78
N LYS A 198 5.47 16.72 -17.79
CA LYS A 198 4.43 17.75 -17.66
C LYS A 198 4.34 18.25 -16.23
N LYS A 199 4.23 19.57 -16.08
CA LYS A 199 3.86 20.16 -14.80
C LYS A 199 2.37 19.96 -14.53
N LEU A 200 2.02 19.81 -13.25
CA LEU A 200 0.63 19.70 -12.83
C LEU A 200 0.01 21.09 -12.75
N SER A 201 -1.26 21.17 -13.13
CA SER A 201 -2.08 22.38 -13.06
C SER A 201 -3.43 22.07 -12.39
N GLY A 202 -4.15 23.13 -12.01
CA GLY A 202 -5.41 23.05 -11.27
C GLY A 202 -5.24 23.16 -9.75
N CYS A 203 -6.21 23.80 -9.11
CA CYS A 203 -6.26 23.99 -7.66
C CYS A 203 -6.94 22.77 -7.01
N PHE A 204 -6.14 21.90 -6.40
CA PHE A 204 -6.61 20.75 -5.61
C PHE A 204 -6.16 20.90 -4.16
N GLY A 205 -6.83 20.21 -3.25
CA GLY A 205 -6.52 20.22 -1.83
C GLY A 205 -7.42 21.13 -1.01
N SER A 206 -7.47 20.84 0.29
CA SER A 206 -8.30 21.57 1.25
C SER A 206 -7.59 22.81 1.79
N ALA A 207 -8.31 23.92 1.99
CA ALA A 207 -7.71 25.25 2.17
C ALA A 207 -6.67 25.39 3.31
N TYR A 208 -6.81 24.64 4.40
CA TYR A 208 -5.82 24.66 5.48
C TYR A 208 -4.50 23.97 5.12
N TYR A 209 -4.54 22.98 4.21
CA TYR A 209 -3.44 22.05 3.94
C TYR A 209 -2.80 22.29 2.57
N VAL A 210 -3.46 23.03 1.68
CA VAL A 210 -2.97 23.30 0.32
C VAL A 210 -1.63 24.06 0.35
N ALA A 211 -0.72 23.64 -0.53
CA ALA A 211 0.58 24.28 -0.67
C ALA A 211 0.49 25.59 -1.47
N PRO A 212 1.29 26.63 -1.17
CA PRO A 212 1.22 27.92 -1.85
C PRO A 212 1.38 27.83 -3.37
N GLU A 213 2.25 26.94 -3.86
CA GLU A 213 2.49 26.74 -5.29
C GLU A 213 1.29 26.13 -6.05
N VAL A 214 0.40 25.41 -5.36
CA VAL A 214 -0.81 24.86 -5.97
C VAL A 214 -1.78 25.98 -6.36
N LEU A 215 -1.75 27.11 -5.64
CA LEU A 215 -2.59 28.29 -5.89
C LEU A 215 -2.06 29.19 -7.02
N ILE A 216 -0.84 28.94 -7.49
CA ILE A 216 -0.14 29.75 -8.51
C ILE A 216 -0.08 28.97 -9.85
N GLU A 217 -0.73 27.79 -9.90
CA GLU A 217 -0.83 26.88 -11.04
C GLU A 217 0.53 26.50 -11.66
N GLU A 218 1.33 25.72 -10.94
CA GLU A 218 2.41 24.85 -11.44
C GLU A 218 3.07 24.16 -10.23
N TYR A 219 2.83 22.87 -10.01
CA TYR A 219 3.35 22.16 -8.84
C TYR A 219 3.81 20.73 -9.15
N ASN A 220 4.44 20.12 -8.15
CA ASN A 220 4.96 18.75 -8.19
C ASN A 220 4.57 17.99 -6.90
N GLU A 221 5.19 16.84 -6.67
CA GLU A 221 4.94 15.97 -5.52
C GLU A 221 5.18 16.64 -4.16
N LYS A 222 5.94 17.73 -4.11
CA LYS A 222 6.24 18.46 -2.86
C LYS A 222 5.01 19.11 -2.21
N CYS A 223 3.89 19.23 -2.92
CA CYS A 223 2.64 19.70 -2.31
C CYS A 223 2.15 18.77 -1.17
N ASP A 224 2.37 17.46 -1.29
CA ASP A 224 2.06 16.49 -0.23
C ASP A 224 2.95 16.71 1.00
N ILE A 225 4.21 17.10 0.80
CA ILE A 225 5.17 17.39 1.89
C ILE A 225 4.73 18.60 2.71
N TRP A 226 4.23 19.64 2.04
CA TRP A 226 3.67 20.80 2.73
C TRP A 226 2.44 20.41 3.55
N SER A 227 1.53 19.64 2.95
CA SER A 227 0.32 19.14 3.62
C SER A 227 0.69 18.34 4.88
N ALA A 228 1.71 17.46 4.78
CA ALA A 228 2.26 16.73 5.92
C ALA A 228 2.89 17.66 6.98
N GLY A 229 3.56 18.74 6.56
CA GLY A 229 4.06 19.78 7.46
C GLY A 229 2.95 20.51 8.22
N VAL A 230 1.84 20.83 7.57
CA VAL A 230 0.66 21.43 8.20
C VAL A 230 0.04 20.46 9.21
N ILE A 231 -0.07 19.18 8.85
CA ILE A 231 -0.54 18.13 9.77
C ILE A 231 0.38 18.04 10.99
N MET A 232 1.70 17.99 10.80
CA MET A 232 2.69 17.99 11.90
C MET A 232 2.52 19.21 12.81
N PHE A 233 2.35 20.40 12.23
CA PHE A 233 2.12 21.63 12.98
C PHE A 233 0.87 21.52 13.86
N ILE A 234 -0.25 21.02 13.30
CA ILE A 234 -1.50 20.84 14.04
C ILE A 234 -1.35 19.80 15.15
N LEU A 235 -0.71 18.66 14.89
CA LEU A 235 -0.49 17.62 15.91
C LEU A 235 0.28 18.16 17.12
N LEU A 236 1.32 18.97 16.88
CA LEU A 236 2.22 19.49 17.91
C LEU A 236 1.71 20.75 18.63
N THR A 237 0.88 21.56 17.97
CA THR A 237 0.41 22.85 18.52
C THR A 237 -1.08 22.87 18.87
N GLY A 238 -1.87 21.94 18.32
CA GLY A 238 -3.32 21.91 18.43
C GLY A 238 -4.04 22.99 17.62
N LYS A 239 -3.34 23.71 16.73
CA LYS A 239 -3.89 24.83 15.95
C LYS A 239 -3.39 24.77 14.51
N PRO A 240 -4.18 25.23 13.51
CA PRO A 240 -3.67 25.38 12.15
C PRO A 240 -2.67 26.54 12.06
N PRO A 241 -1.67 26.47 11.15
CA PRO A 241 -0.67 27.52 10.97
C PRO A 241 -1.27 28.82 10.39
N TYR A 242 -2.35 28.69 9.62
CA TYR A 242 -3.13 29.80 9.09
C TYR A 242 -4.53 29.75 9.67
N ASN A 243 -5.08 30.91 10.04
CA ASN A 243 -6.43 30.99 10.59
C ASN A 243 -7.22 32.08 9.86
N GLY A 244 -8.43 31.78 9.41
CA GLY A 244 -9.27 32.71 8.68
C GLY A 244 -10.74 32.51 9.02
N ARG A 245 -11.55 33.53 8.74
CA ARG A 245 -13.00 33.50 8.98
C ARG A 245 -13.74 32.62 7.97
N ASP A 246 -13.15 32.47 6.78
CA ASP A 246 -13.66 31.66 5.68
C ASP A 246 -12.49 31.10 4.87
N GLU A 247 -12.81 30.19 3.95
CA GLU A 247 -11.85 29.51 3.07
C GLU A 247 -11.01 30.50 2.27
N LYS A 248 -11.63 31.55 1.73
CA LYS A 248 -10.97 32.56 0.91
C LYS A 248 -9.90 33.31 1.71
N ALA A 249 -10.21 33.70 2.95
CA ALA A 249 -9.27 34.38 3.83
C ALA A 249 -8.08 33.49 4.23
N ILE A 250 -8.27 32.17 4.31
CA ILE A 250 -7.18 31.21 4.56
C ILE A 250 -6.30 31.12 3.31
N LEU A 251 -6.89 30.90 2.13
CA LEU A 251 -6.15 30.82 0.87
C LEU A 251 -5.37 32.10 0.57
N GLU A 252 -5.94 33.27 0.86
CA GLU A 252 -5.23 34.56 0.73
C GLU A 252 -4.02 34.65 1.68
N GLN A 253 -4.10 34.09 2.88
CA GLN A 253 -2.96 34.01 3.78
C GLN A 253 -1.89 33.03 3.29
N VAL A 254 -2.29 31.82 2.87
CA VAL A 254 -1.35 30.83 2.30
C VAL A 254 -0.58 31.42 1.11
N LYS A 255 -1.27 32.18 0.25
CA LYS A 255 -0.68 32.80 -0.93
C LYS A 255 0.23 33.99 -0.62
N ASN A 256 -0.19 34.87 0.29
CA ASN A 256 0.44 36.18 0.47
C ASN A 256 1.30 36.30 1.74
N THR A 257 1.20 35.35 2.67
CA THR A 257 1.89 35.38 3.97
C THR A 257 2.79 34.15 4.11
N PRO A 258 4.10 34.29 3.81
CA PRO A 258 5.05 33.20 3.98
C PRO A 258 5.05 32.72 5.44
N LEU A 259 4.81 31.42 5.65
CA LEU A 259 4.86 30.85 6.98
C LEU A 259 6.27 30.96 7.55
N GLN A 260 6.40 31.49 8.75
CA GLN A 260 7.66 31.55 9.49
C GLN A 260 7.50 30.71 10.75
N ILE A 261 8.28 29.64 10.84
CA ILE A 261 8.33 28.79 12.03
C ILE A 261 9.56 29.21 12.83
N ASP A 262 9.37 29.83 13.99
CA ASP A 262 10.45 30.21 14.90
C ASP A 262 10.36 29.39 16.19
N ARG A 263 11.49 28.86 16.63
CA ARG A 263 11.59 28.10 17.88
C ARG A 263 11.14 28.91 19.10
N ARG A 264 11.30 30.24 19.06
CA ARG A 264 10.88 31.14 20.14
C ARG A 264 9.36 31.09 20.37
N ASP A 265 8.59 30.84 19.32
CA ASP A 265 7.12 30.72 19.39
C ASP A 265 6.68 29.32 19.83
N LEU A 266 7.60 28.35 19.83
CA LEU A 266 7.38 26.93 20.14
C LEU A 266 8.31 26.42 21.25
N PRO A 267 8.35 27.08 22.43
CA PRO A 267 9.35 26.79 23.47
C PRO A 267 9.22 25.39 24.10
N ASN A 268 8.06 24.75 23.96
CA ASN A 268 7.77 23.43 24.51
C ASN A 268 8.07 22.26 23.55
N LEU A 269 8.64 22.56 22.38
CA LEU A 269 9.01 21.55 21.39
C LEU A 269 10.54 21.38 21.33
N SER A 270 10.98 20.15 21.06
CA SER A 270 12.38 19.85 20.79
C SER A 270 12.91 20.64 19.59
N SER A 271 14.22 20.91 19.58
CA SER A 271 14.89 21.52 18.43
C SER A 271 14.65 20.74 17.15
N GLU A 272 14.69 19.42 17.25
CA GLU A 272 14.58 18.46 16.17
C GLU A 272 13.15 18.45 15.58
N ALA A 273 12.11 18.59 16.41
CA ALA A 273 10.73 18.71 15.94
C ALA A 273 10.53 19.99 15.13
N VAL A 274 11.01 21.11 15.67
CA VAL A 274 10.90 22.43 15.03
C VAL A 274 11.71 22.45 13.73
N ASP A 275 12.90 21.86 13.72
CA ASP A 275 13.77 21.78 12.54
C ASP A 275 13.12 20.97 11.41
N LEU A 276 12.56 19.79 11.69
CA LEU A 276 11.84 19.03 10.66
C LEU A 276 10.63 19.82 10.13
N MET A 277 9.85 20.43 11.03
CA MET A 277 8.68 21.23 10.68
C MET A 277 9.05 22.40 9.76
N GLN A 278 10.18 23.07 10.02
CA GLN A 278 10.73 24.11 9.15
C GLN A 278 11.05 23.57 7.75
N HIS A 279 11.69 22.40 7.65
CA HIS A 279 12.05 21.78 6.37
C HIS A 279 10.82 21.33 5.55
N LEU A 280 9.76 20.85 6.21
CA LEU A 280 8.50 20.47 5.57
C LEU A 280 7.71 21.69 5.06
N LEU A 281 7.76 22.81 5.78
CA LEU A 281 6.99 24.03 5.52
C LEU A 281 7.79 25.12 4.80
N ILE A 282 8.87 24.75 4.10
CA ILE A 282 9.57 25.67 3.20
C ILE A 282 8.64 26.04 2.03
N VAL A 283 8.40 27.33 1.85
CA VAL A 283 7.51 27.86 0.79
C VAL A 283 7.98 27.43 -0.61
N SER A 284 9.28 27.50 -0.89
CA SER A 284 9.82 27.08 -2.19
C SER A 284 9.85 25.55 -2.33
N PRO A 285 9.11 24.93 -3.28
CA PRO A 285 9.08 23.48 -3.46
C PRO A 285 10.45 22.88 -3.80
N LYS A 286 11.30 23.68 -4.48
CA LYS A 286 12.67 23.30 -4.85
C LYS A 286 13.54 23.03 -3.62
N ASN A 287 13.35 23.80 -2.57
CA ASN A 287 14.15 23.71 -1.34
C ASN A 287 13.44 22.90 -0.26
N ARG A 288 12.13 22.66 -0.40
CA ARG A 288 11.35 21.81 0.51
C ARG A 288 11.90 20.39 0.49
N ILE A 289 12.07 19.80 1.66
CA ILE A 289 12.59 18.44 1.84
C ILE A 289 11.75 17.42 1.06
N ALA A 290 12.35 16.32 0.60
CA ALA A 290 11.59 15.19 0.03
C ALA A 290 11.11 14.25 1.16
N ALA A 291 10.08 13.45 0.93
CA ALA A 291 9.58 12.51 1.95
C ALA A 291 10.67 11.52 2.41
N LYS A 292 11.46 10.99 1.48
CA LYS A 292 12.59 10.08 1.78
C LYS A 292 13.66 10.72 2.66
N ASP A 293 13.94 12.01 2.46
CA ASP A 293 14.88 12.76 3.29
C ASP A 293 14.27 13.09 4.67
N ALA A 294 12.98 13.41 4.72
CA ALA A 294 12.25 13.68 5.96
C ALA A 294 12.17 12.45 6.88
N LEU A 295 12.02 11.25 6.31
CA LEU A 295 12.13 9.98 7.06
C LEU A 295 13.50 9.77 7.69
N ASN A 296 14.53 10.29 7.04
CA ASN A 296 15.91 10.23 7.51
C ASN A 296 16.29 11.36 8.47
N HIS A 297 15.35 12.25 8.80
CA HIS A 297 15.57 13.35 9.72
C HIS A 297 15.76 12.86 11.16
N GLN A 298 16.59 13.57 11.92
CA GLN A 298 16.96 13.16 13.29
C GLN A 298 15.76 12.97 14.22
N TRP A 299 14.72 13.80 14.09
CA TRP A 299 13.49 13.69 14.89
C TRP A 299 12.76 12.35 14.67
N ILE A 300 12.62 11.91 13.42
CA ILE A 300 11.98 10.63 13.06
C ILE A 300 12.89 9.45 13.44
N LYS A 301 14.20 9.53 13.14
CA LYS A 301 15.18 8.51 13.54
C LYS A 301 15.20 8.28 15.05
N SER A 302 15.24 9.35 15.84
CA SER A 302 15.22 9.27 17.31
C SER A 302 13.95 8.58 17.82
N TYR A 303 12.81 8.79 17.16
CA TYR A 303 11.58 8.05 17.48
C TYR A 303 11.73 6.57 17.16
N ARG A 304 12.12 6.23 15.92
CA ARG A 304 12.28 4.83 15.46
C ARG A 304 13.31 4.05 16.28
N GLU A 305 14.40 4.67 16.70
CA GLU A 305 15.42 4.04 17.55
C GLU A 305 14.90 3.72 18.96
N ARG A 306 14.07 4.59 19.53
CA ARG A 306 13.45 4.37 20.84
C ARG A 306 12.39 3.29 20.83
N THR A 307 11.65 3.14 19.72
CA THR A 307 10.54 2.19 19.60
C THR A 307 10.93 0.88 18.89
N GLY A 308 12.03 0.86 18.15
CA GLY A 308 12.45 -0.24 17.25
C GLY A 308 13.18 -1.41 17.91
N CYS A 309 13.17 -1.52 19.24
CA CYS A 309 13.72 -2.70 19.93
C CYS A 309 12.69 -3.84 19.94
N VAL A 310 12.53 -4.51 18.80
CA VAL A 310 11.65 -5.69 18.66
C VAL A 310 12.50 -6.89 18.24
N ASP A 311 12.18 -8.08 18.77
CA ASP A 311 12.84 -9.32 18.41
C ASP A 311 12.36 -9.81 17.03
N LEU A 312 13.12 -9.49 15.98
CA LEU A 312 12.83 -9.89 14.59
C LEU A 312 13.19 -11.35 14.27
N LYS A 313 13.65 -12.15 15.24
CA LYS A 313 14.15 -13.51 14.98
C LYS A 313 13.12 -14.42 14.31
N ALA A 314 11.85 -14.30 14.68
CA ALA A 314 10.79 -15.11 14.07
C ALA A 314 10.68 -14.80 12.57
N SER A 315 10.39 -13.55 12.22
CA SER A 315 10.28 -13.11 10.82
C SER A 315 11.56 -13.37 10.00
N LEU A 316 12.75 -13.16 10.57
CA LEU A 316 14.01 -13.49 9.88
C LEU A 316 14.23 -15.00 9.69
N SER A 317 13.80 -15.82 10.65
CA SER A 317 13.81 -17.27 10.49
C SER A 317 12.82 -17.70 9.40
N ASP A 318 11.66 -17.07 9.36
CA ASP A 318 10.59 -17.35 8.41
C ASP A 318 11.05 -17.05 6.99
N LEU A 319 11.60 -15.85 6.74
CA LEU A 319 12.25 -15.49 5.48
C LEU A 319 13.33 -16.49 5.06
N LYS A 320 14.24 -16.88 5.97
CA LYS A 320 15.33 -17.82 5.67
C LYS A 320 14.80 -19.22 5.29
N SER A 321 13.70 -19.64 5.91
CA SER A 321 13.06 -20.94 5.71
C SER A 321 12.09 -20.96 4.53
N PHE A 322 11.66 -19.79 4.05
CA PHE A 322 10.73 -19.68 2.94
C PHE A 322 11.30 -20.31 1.67
N THR A 323 10.45 -21.05 0.97
CA THR A 323 10.78 -21.68 -0.31
C THR A 323 9.55 -21.62 -1.22
N CYS A 324 9.71 -21.01 -2.40
CA CYS A 324 8.68 -20.93 -3.41
C CYS A 324 8.68 -22.20 -4.27
N SER A 325 8.40 -23.33 -3.62
CA SER A 325 8.45 -24.66 -4.25
C SER A 325 7.29 -24.99 -5.19
N SER A 326 6.14 -24.33 -5.03
CA SER A 326 4.99 -24.43 -5.93
C SER A 326 4.36 -23.06 -6.15
N LYS A 327 4.03 -22.78 -7.41
CA LYS A 327 3.39 -21.52 -7.82
C LYS A 327 2.02 -21.37 -7.16
N LEU A 328 1.26 -22.45 -7.03
CA LEU A 328 -0.05 -22.41 -6.39
C LEU A 328 0.06 -22.16 -4.89
N LYS A 329 1.00 -22.82 -4.21
CA LYS A 329 1.23 -22.60 -2.77
C LYS A 329 1.54 -21.13 -2.46
N ASN A 330 2.40 -20.52 -3.27
CA ASN A 330 2.71 -19.10 -3.13
C ASN A 330 1.48 -18.21 -3.40
N ALA A 331 0.73 -18.51 -4.46
CA ALA A 331 -0.49 -17.77 -4.78
C ALA A 331 -1.55 -17.87 -3.66
N VAL A 332 -1.72 -19.04 -3.04
CA VAL A 332 -2.63 -19.24 -1.91
C VAL A 332 -2.16 -18.48 -0.67
N HIS A 333 -0.87 -18.49 -0.33
CA HIS A 333 -0.37 -17.68 0.78
C HIS A 333 -0.58 -16.19 0.55
N MET A 334 -0.28 -15.71 -0.66
CA MET A 334 -0.48 -14.31 -1.00
C MET A 334 -1.97 -13.94 -0.97
N PHE A 335 -2.84 -14.83 -1.45
CA PHE A 335 -4.29 -14.66 -1.33
C PHE A 335 -4.73 -14.59 0.13
N LEU A 336 -4.25 -15.49 1.00
CA LEU A 336 -4.55 -15.45 2.43
C LEU A 336 -4.08 -14.14 3.05
N ALA A 337 -2.84 -13.76 2.80
CA ALA A 337 -2.23 -12.53 3.27
C ALA A 337 -3.01 -11.29 2.85
N THR A 338 -3.57 -11.34 1.64
CA THR A 338 -4.17 -10.15 1.04
C THR A 338 -5.68 -10.04 1.20
N GLN A 339 -6.39 -11.16 1.26
CA GLN A 339 -7.85 -11.20 1.15
C GLN A 339 -8.54 -11.82 2.37
N ALA A 340 -7.87 -12.75 3.08
CA ALA A 340 -8.51 -13.60 4.07
C ALA A 340 -8.15 -13.27 5.52
N ILE A 341 -6.92 -12.87 5.78
CA ILE A 341 -6.45 -12.61 7.15
C ILE A 341 -6.85 -11.20 7.58
N ALA A 342 -7.37 -11.10 8.81
CA ALA A 342 -7.75 -9.82 9.40
C ALA A 342 -6.51 -8.97 9.74
N ASN A 343 -6.60 -7.64 9.64
CA ASN A 343 -5.47 -6.75 9.89
C ASN A 343 -4.91 -6.89 11.31
N GLU A 344 -5.77 -7.21 12.29
CA GLU A 344 -5.38 -7.46 13.68
C GLU A 344 -4.40 -8.65 13.81
N GLU A 345 -4.56 -9.69 13.00
CA GLU A 345 -3.66 -10.86 12.99
C GLU A 345 -2.32 -10.55 12.31
N LEU A 346 -2.28 -9.55 11.42
CA LEU A 346 -1.08 -9.12 10.71
C LEU A 346 -0.24 -8.09 11.48
N LYS A 347 -0.74 -7.60 12.62
CA LYS A 347 -0.13 -6.47 13.34
C LYS A 347 1.34 -6.68 13.68
N VAL A 348 1.71 -7.87 14.14
CA VAL A 348 3.10 -8.21 14.48
C VAL A 348 3.97 -8.22 13.23
N LEU A 349 3.53 -8.88 12.16
CA LEU A 349 4.26 -8.92 10.88
C LEU A 349 4.40 -7.53 10.25
N LYS A 350 3.34 -6.71 10.33
CA LYS A 350 3.37 -5.30 9.89
C LYS A 350 4.44 -4.53 10.65
N GLN A 351 4.53 -4.70 11.97
CA GLN A 351 5.54 -4.03 12.78
C GLN A 351 6.96 -4.54 12.46
N ASP A 352 7.12 -5.85 12.25
CA ASP A 352 8.40 -6.44 11.86
C ASP A 352 8.88 -5.92 10.50
N PHE A 353 7.97 -5.81 9.52
CA PHE A 353 8.25 -5.18 8.23
C PHE A 353 8.73 -3.73 8.40
N MET A 354 7.98 -2.91 9.14
CA MET A 354 8.35 -1.51 9.39
C MET A 354 9.68 -1.37 10.17
N ASN A 355 10.05 -2.37 10.96
CA ASN A 355 11.32 -2.40 11.68
C ASN A 355 12.51 -2.83 10.80
N LEU A 356 12.25 -3.65 9.78
CA LEU A 356 13.23 -4.04 8.76
C LEU A 356 13.46 -2.93 7.75
N ASP A 357 12.41 -2.25 7.31
CA ASP A 357 12.47 -1.07 6.44
C ASP A 357 13.02 0.14 7.21
N LYS A 358 14.36 0.19 7.34
CA LYS A 358 15.05 1.24 8.09
C LYS A 358 14.87 2.60 7.46
N ASN A 359 14.90 2.64 6.13
CA ASN A 359 14.84 3.89 5.39
C ASN A 359 13.39 4.42 5.25
N GLY A 360 12.39 3.55 5.48
CA GLY A 360 10.97 3.88 5.53
C GLY A 360 10.31 4.02 4.16
N ASP A 361 10.92 3.55 3.08
CA ASP A 361 10.36 3.68 1.72
C ASP A 361 9.33 2.61 1.35
N GLY A 362 8.96 1.76 2.31
CA GLY A 362 7.86 0.82 2.18
C GLY A 362 8.25 -0.47 1.50
N LYS A 363 9.55 -0.77 1.39
CA LYS A 363 10.11 -2.00 0.85
C LYS A 363 11.28 -2.46 1.73
N VAL A 364 11.67 -3.72 1.61
CA VAL A 364 12.84 -4.26 2.29
C VAL A 364 13.91 -4.57 1.27
N SER A 365 14.99 -3.79 1.30
CA SER A 365 16.12 -3.92 0.37
C SER A 365 17.10 -5.02 0.79
N ARG A 366 17.95 -5.44 -0.16
CA ARG A 366 19.10 -6.34 0.12
C ARG A 366 19.95 -5.85 1.28
N ASN A 367 20.23 -4.54 1.32
CA ASN A 367 21.10 -3.95 2.33
C ASN A 367 20.46 -4.02 3.72
N GLU A 368 19.16 -3.78 3.84
CA GLU A 368 18.44 -3.85 5.12
C GLU A 368 18.39 -5.27 5.68
N LEU A 369 18.22 -6.28 4.81
CA LEU A 369 18.33 -7.69 5.20
C LEU A 369 19.76 -8.06 5.60
N MET A 370 20.76 -7.64 4.82
CA MET A 370 22.18 -7.88 5.10
C MET A 370 22.55 -7.34 6.48
N GLU A 371 22.14 -6.11 6.80
CA GLU A 371 22.37 -5.49 8.12
C GLU A 371 21.76 -6.28 9.28
N GLN A 372 20.62 -6.95 9.07
CA GLN A 372 20.03 -7.78 10.12
C GLN A 372 20.71 -9.14 10.25
N TYR A 373 20.93 -9.85 9.15
CA TYR A 373 21.54 -11.19 9.22
C TYR A 373 23.00 -11.14 9.69
N ALA A 374 23.77 -10.13 9.27
CA ALA A 374 25.16 -9.95 9.70
C ALA A 374 25.33 -9.72 11.22
N LYS A 375 24.25 -9.41 11.96
CA LYS A 375 24.28 -9.36 13.43
C LYS A 375 24.32 -10.75 14.08
N THR A 376 23.96 -11.79 13.34
CA THR A 376 23.74 -13.15 13.87
C THR A 376 24.59 -14.23 13.20
N MET A 377 25.14 -13.97 12.01
CA MET A 377 25.99 -14.88 11.24
C MET A 377 27.13 -14.12 10.56
N ASP A 378 28.10 -14.84 9.99
CA ASP A 378 29.20 -14.23 9.25
C ASP A 378 28.73 -13.60 7.92
N GLU A 379 29.54 -12.70 7.36
CA GLU A 379 29.18 -11.88 6.20
C GLU A 379 28.92 -12.71 4.94
N GLU A 380 29.67 -13.81 4.73
CA GLU A 380 29.48 -14.69 3.57
C GLU A 380 28.21 -15.53 3.72
N GLU A 381 27.92 -16.08 4.91
CA GLU A 381 26.64 -16.76 5.19
C GLU A 381 25.45 -15.80 5.06
N ALA A 382 25.58 -14.57 5.57
CA ALA A 382 24.54 -13.55 5.46
C ALA A 382 24.26 -13.23 4.00
N LYS A 383 25.31 -13.03 3.19
CA LYS A 383 25.19 -12.76 1.76
C LYS A 383 24.53 -13.90 0.99
N ALA A 384 24.95 -15.14 1.24
CA ALA A 384 24.33 -16.31 0.61
C ALA A 384 22.86 -16.46 1.02
N THR A 385 22.54 -16.19 2.29
CA THR A 385 21.17 -16.23 2.81
C THR A 385 20.30 -15.16 2.17
N VAL A 386 20.77 -13.91 2.09
CA VAL A 386 20.01 -12.80 1.49
C VAL A 386 19.79 -13.04 0.01
N GLU A 387 20.80 -13.48 -0.75
CA GLU A 387 20.61 -13.81 -2.17
C GLU A 387 19.60 -14.94 -2.37
N LYS A 388 19.61 -15.97 -1.51
CA LYS A 388 18.57 -17.01 -1.53
C LYS A 388 17.18 -16.41 -1.28
N ILE A 389 17.03 -15.58 -0.25
CA ILE A 389 15.74 -14.96 0.10
C ILE A 389 15.24 -14.11 -1.06
N MET A 390 16.07 -13.24 -1.62
CA MET A 390 15.68 -12.39 -2.75
C MET A 390 15.23 -13.24 -3.95
N ASN A 391 15.93 -14.32 -4.28
CA ASN A 391 15.55 -15.17 -5.41
C ASN A 391 14.20 -15.89 -5.21
N GLU A 392 13.80 -16.13 -3.96
CA GLU A 392 12.58 -16.88 -3.62
C GLU A 392 11.38 -15.98 -3.30
N VAL A 393 11.61 -14.81 -2.68
CA VAL A 393 10.57 -13.92 -2.14
C VAL A 393 10.23 -12.76 -3.08
N ASP A 394 11.21 -12.20 -3.80
CA ASP A 394 11.01 -11.11 -4.79
C ASP A 394 10.39 -11.70 -6.07
N THR A 395 9.10 -11.98 -6.00
CA THR A 395 8.33 -12.65 -7.06
C THR A 395 8.17 -11.77 -8.28
N ASN A 396 8.06 -10.46 -8.08
CA ASN A 396 7.91 -9.49 -9.17
C ASN A 396 9.25 -9.04 -9.78
N ARG A 397 10.38 -9.49 -9.20
CA ARG A 397 11.75 -9.18 -9.61
C ARG A 397 12.04 -7.67 -9.63
N SER A 398 11.45 -6.94 -8.68
CA SER A 398 11.68 -5.51 -8.53
C SER A 398 13.08 -5.20 -8.00
N GLY A 399 13.71 -6.17 -7.35
CA GLY A 399 14.99 -6.03 -6.67
C GLY A 399 14.85 -5.73 -5.17
N ASP A 400 13.65 -5.51 -4.67
CA ASP A 400 13.34 -5.32 -3.25
C ASP A 400 12.18 -6.25 -2.86
N ILE A 401 11.98 -6.50 -1.57
CA ILE A 401 10.81 -7.25 -1.08
C ILE A 401 9.69 -6.25 -0.75
N ASP A 402 8.59 -6.33 -1.50
CA ASP A 402 7.41 -5.51 -1.25
C ASP A 402 6.66 -5.96 0.03
N TYR A 403 5.77 -5.12 0.55
CA TYR A 403 5.02 -5.40 1.79
C TYR A 403 4.27 -6.73 1.73
N THR A 404 3.52 -6.99 0.66
CA THR A 404 2.76 -8.24 0.54
C THR A 404 3.68 -9.45 0.35
N GLU A 405 4.82 -9.31 -0.33
CA GLU A 405 5.80 -10.41 -0.48
C GLU A 405 6.41 -10.79 0.87
N PHE A 406 6.76 -9.79 1.69
CA PHE A 406 7.20 -10.01 3.06
C PHE A 406 6.13 -10.72 3.89
N LEU A 407 4.88 -10.25 3.85
CA LEU A 407 3.77 -10.89 4.56
C LEU A 407 3.62 -12.35 4.12
N THR A 408 3.66 -12.61 2.82
CA THR A 408 3.53 -13.96 2.22
C THR A 408 4.65 -14.88 2.70
N ALA A 409 5.89 -14.38 2.76
CA ALA A 409 7.05 -15.16 3.15
C ALA A 409 7.15 -15.39 4.66
N CYS A 410 6.75 -14.41 5.47
CA CYS A 410 6.78 -14.46 6.93
C CYS A 410 5.52 -15.08 7.55
N MET A 411 4.56 -15.52 6.75
CA MET A 411 3.42 -16.30 7.24
C MET A 411 3.85 -17.73 7.57
N ASN A 412 4.66 -17.90 8.62
CA ASN A 412 5.09 -19.22 9.08
C ASN A 412 4.02 -19.92 9.93
N TYR A 413 3.21 -20.70 9.21
CA TYR A 413 2.68 -22.05 9.47
C TYR A 413 2.05 -22.47 10.82
N ASN A 414 2.26 -21.83 11.97
CA ASN A 414 1.73 -22.33 13.25
C ASN A 414 0.46 -21.63 13.78
N SER A 415 0.26 -20.34 13.49
CA SER A 415 -0.96 -19.60 13.90
C SER A 415 -1.88 -19.27 12.74
N VAL A 416 -1.31 -18.82 11.61
CA VAL A 416 -2.06 -18.31 10.44
C VAL A 416 -2.42 -19.43 9.46
N ASN A 417 -1.62 -20.49 9.36
CA ASN A 417 -1.96 -21.69 8.58
C ASN A 417 -2.85 -22.65 9.39
N SER A 418 -3.64 -22.10 10.30
CA SER A 418 -4.64 -22.86 11.01
C SER A 418 -5.51 -23.58 9.98
N ARG A 419 -5.92 -24.81 10.29
CA ARG A 419 -6.80 -25.58 9.41
C ARG A 419 -8.02 -24.75 8.98
N SER A 420 -8.52 -23.90 9.88
CA SER A 420 -9.61 -22.95 9.62
C SER A 420 -9.29 -21.96 8.49
N ASN A 421 -8.10 -21.36 8.47
CA ASN A 421 -7.72 -20.39 7.45
C ASN A 421 -7.50 -21.07 6.09
N LEU A 422 -6.92 -22.27 6.07
CA LEU A 422 -6.78 -23.05 4.83
C LEU A 422 -8.12 -23.53 4.27
N GLU A 423 -9.02 -24.05 5.11
CA GLU A 423 -10.39 -24.39 4.70
C GLU A 423 -11.14 -23.15 4.20
N THR A 424 -10.82 -21.99 4.76
CA THR A 424 -11.38 -20.71 4.32
C THR A 424 -10.82 -20.26 2.98
N ALA A 425 -9.51 -20.38 2.74
CA ALA A 425 -8.95 -20.18 1.41
C ALA A 425 -9.57 -21.12 0.40
N PHE A 426 -9.68 -22.41 0.72
CA PHE A 426 -10.30 -23.41 -0.15
C PHE A 426 -11.71 -22.98 -0.58
N ARG A 427 -12.57 -22.62 0.38
CA ARG A 427 -13.93 -22.11 0.11
C ARG A 427 -13.98 -20.80 -0.68
N LEU A 428 -12.91 -20.01 -0.68
CA LEU A 428 -12.84 -18.79 -1.46
C LEU A 428 -12.36 -19.05 -2.90
N PHE A 429 -11.62 -20.13 -3.13
CA PHE A 429 -11.24 -20.62 -4.45
C PHE A 429 -12.38 -21.42 -5.10
N ASP A 430 -13.03 -22.32 -4.36
CA ASP A 430 -14.23 -23.06 -4.74
C ASP A 430 -15.43 -22.11 -4.80
N LYS A 431 -15.72 -21.57 -5.99
CA LYS A 431 -16.74 -20.54 -6.21
C LYS A 431 -18.13 -21.13 -6.30
N ASP A 432 -18.26 -22.35 -6.79
CA ASP A 432 -19.55 -23.02 -6.94
C ASP A 432 -19.95 -23.85 -5.71
N GLY A 433 -19.04 -24.05 -4.76
CA GLY A 433 -19.27 -24.80 -3.54
C GLY A 433 -19.37 -26.31 -3.78
N SER A 434 -18.78 -26.80 -4.87
CA SER A 434 -18.78 -28.22 -5.23
C SER A 434 -17.97 -29.08 -4.26
N GLY A 435 -17.01 -28.48 -3.55
CA GLY A 435 -16.04 -29.18 -2.72
C GLY A 435 -14.73 -29.50 -3.44
N ASP A 436 -14.60 -29.12 -4.71
CA ASP A 436 -13.43 -29.35 -5.55
C ASP A 436 -13.03 -28.04 -6.27
N ILE A 437 -11.73 -27.72 -6.33
CA ILE A 437 -11.26 -26.53 -7.04
C ILE A 437 -10.91 -26.91 -8.49
N THR A 438 -11.59 -26.28 -9.45
CA THR A 438 -11.38 -26.48 -10.88
C THR A 438 -10.33 -25.54 -11.47
N VAL A 439 -9.81 -25.86 -12.67
CA VAL A 439 -8.87 -24.99 -13.41
C VAL A 439 -9.47 -23.62 -13.67
N GLU A 440 -10.76 -23.58 -13.98
CA GLU A 440 -11.52 -22.39 -14.33
C GLU A 440 -11.67 -21.46 -13.11
N GLU A 441 -11.82 -22.02 -11.92
CA GLU A 441 -11.84 -21.26 -10.67
C GLU A 441 -10.46 -20.70 -10.32
N ILE A 442 -9.40 -21.50 -10.46
CA ILE A 442 -8.03 -21.03 -10.29
C ILE A 442 -7.74 -19.89 -11.29
N LYS A 443 -8.13 -20.04 -12.55
CA LYS A 443 -8.00 -18.96 -13.56
C LYS A 443 -8.81 -17.72 -13.18
N THR A 444 -9.98 -17.88 -12.58
CA THR A 444 -10.80 -16.75 -12.18
C THR A 444 -10.13 -15.97 -11.03
N VAL A 445 -9.56 -16.68 -10.06
CA VAL A 445 -8.91 -16.07 -8.89
C VAL A 445 -7.50 -15.54 -9.20
N LEU A 446 -6.71 -16.28 -10.00
CA LEU A 446 -5.29 -15.99 -10.27
C LEU A 446 -5.03 -15.39 -11.66
N GLY A 447 -5.95 -15.55 -12.60
CA GLY A 447 -5.83 -15.07 -13.98
C GLY A 447 -6.54 -13.73 -14.23
N SER A 448 -7.16 -13.13 -13.21
CA SER A 448 -7.77 -11.81 -13.32
C SER A 448 -6.72 -10.77 -13.74
N GLY A 449 -6.75 -10.37 -15.02
CA GLY A 449 -5.81 -9.40 -15.59
C GLY A 449 -4.53 -9.97 -16.22
N GLN A 450 -4.36 -11.30 -16.31
CA GLN A 450 -3.18 -11.93 -16.94
C GLN A 450 -3.59 -12.93 -18.03
N PHE A 451 -3.01 -12.80 -19.23
CA PHE A 451 -3.11 -13.82 -20.27
C PHE A 451 -1.99 -14.85 -20.10
N LEU A 452 -2.32 -15.97 -19.45
CA LEU A 452 -1.40 -17.10 -19.27
C LEU A 452 -1.75 -18.25 -20.24
N ASP A 453 -0.72 -18.91 -20.77
CA ASP A 453 -0.90 -20.11 -21.61
C ASP A 453 -1.57 -21.21 -20.77
N LYS A 454 -2.51 -21.94 -21.38
CA LYS A 454 -3.23 -23.06 -20.77
C LYS A 454 -2.28 -24.06 -20.10
N ARG A 455 -1.08 -24.25 -20.67
CA ARG A 455 -0.04 -25.14 -20.14
C ARG A 455 0.39 -24.82 -18.72
N VAL A 456 0.40 -23.53 -18.34
CA VAL A 456 0.83 -23.10 -16.99
C VAL A 456 -0.20 -23.55 -15.95
N TRP A 457 -1.48 -23.48 -16.28
CA TRP A 457 -2.56 -23.94 -15.41
C TRP A 457 -2.60 -25.46 -15.31
N ASP A 458 -2.37 -26.15 -16.42
CA ASP A 458 -2.30 -27.61 -16.46
C ASP A 458 -1.09 -28.13 -15.64
N GLU A 459 0.03 -27.42 -15.64
CA GLU A 459 1.20 -27.72 -14.78
C GLU A 459 0.88 -27.53 -13.30
N ILE A 460 0.19 -26.43 -12.94
CA ILE A 460 -0.22 -26.16 -11.55
C ILE A 460 -1.11 -27.27 -10.99
N ILE A 461 -2.09 -27.74 -11.76
CA ILE A 461 -2.99 -28.80 -11.28
C ILE A 461 -2.23 -30.11 -11.14
N ARG A 462 -1.39 -30.47 -12.12
CA ARG A 462 -0.57 -31.70 -12.05
C ARG A 462 0.41 -31.73 -10.87
N GLU A 463 0.81 -30.59 -10.32
CA GLU A 463 1.64 -30.54 -9.11
C GLU A 463 0.88 -30.99 -7.85
N VAL A 464 -0.45 -30.92 -7.86
CA VAL A 464 -1.31 -31.01 -6.67
C VAL A 464 -2.28 -32.19 -6.73
N ASP A 465 -2.89 -32.40 -7.89
CA ASP A 465 -3.83 -33.48 -8.21
C ASP A 465 -3.11 -34.83 -8.12
N GLN A 466 -3.32 -35.53 -6.99
CA GLN A 466 -2.68 -36.82 -6.71
C GLN A 466 -3.48 -37.98 -7.29
N ASN A 467 -4.79 -37.79 -7.46
CA ASN A 467 -5.72 -38.84 -7.86
C ASN A 467 -5.94 -38.87 -9.40
N GLY A 468 -5.52 -37.81 -10.11
CA GLY A 468 -5.58 -37.64 -11.56
C GLY A 468 -6.96 -37.29 -12.12
N ASP A 469 -7.87 -36.74 -11.31
CA ASP A 469 -9.23 -36.39 -11.71
C ASP A 469 -9.34 -35.01 -12.37
N GLY A 470 -8.26 -34.23 -12.35
CA GLY A 470 -8.17 -32.90 -12.97
C GLY A 470 -8.76 -31.78 -12.13
N VAL A 471 -9.13 -32.04 -10.88
CA VAL A 471 -9.56 -31.03 -9.88
C VAL A 471 -8.67 -31.12 -8.64
N ILE A 472 -8.86 -30.22 -7.67
CA ILE A 472 -8.12 -30.24 -6.40
C ILE A 472 -9.13 -30.33 -5.25
N ASP A 473 -9.15 -31.48 -4.57
CA ASP A 473 -10.01 -31.67 -3.41
C ASP A 473 -9.42 -30.98 -2.15
N LEU A 474 -10.22 -30.83 -1.08
CA LEU A 474 -9.76 -30.19 0.16
C LEU A 474 -8.54 -30.91 0.78
N LYS A 475 -8.46 -32.23 0.66
CA LYS A 475 -7.36 -33.01 1.23
C LYS A 475 -6.07 -32.77 0.45
N GLU A 476 -6.12 -32.77 -0.87
CA GLU A 476 -5.01 -32.44 -1.77
C GLU A 476 -4.52 -31.01 -1.54
N PHE A 477 -5.45 -30.06 -1.41
CA PHE A 477 -5.15 -28.69 -1.05
C PHE A 477 -4.43 -28.59 0.30
N LEU A 478 -4.95 -29.24 1.34
CA LEU A 478 -4.29 -29.25 2.66
C LEU A 478 -2.91 -29.91 2.61
N VAL A 479 -2.74 -30.99 1.85
CA VAL A 479 -1.44 -31.65 1.69
C VAL A 479 -0.45 -30.71 1.02
N LEU A 480 -0.81 -30.01 -0.06
CA LEU A 480 0.04 -29.01 -0.70
C LEU A 480 0.52 -27.94 0.30
N MET A 481 -0.40 -27.42 1.11
CA MET A 481 -0.14 -26.32 2.03
C MET A 481 0.65 -26.75 3.27
N THR A 482 0.52 -28.00 3.71
CA THR A 482 1.18 -28.54 4.92
C THR A 482 2.45 -29.34 4.64
N ARG A 483 2.74 -29.67 3.37
CA ARG A 483 3.99 -30.33 2.99
C ARG A 483 5.17 -29.44 3.35
N LYS A 484 5.88 -29.81 4.41
CA LYS A 484 7.25 -29.36 4.66
C LYS A 484 8.11 -30.01 3.58
N LEU A 485 8.81 -29.20 2.81
CA LEU A 485 9.87 -29.70 1.94
C LEU A 485 11.16 -29.81 2.71
#